data_AF-A0A0C3PPB5-F1
#
_entry.id   AF-A0A0C3PPB5-F1
#
_cell.length_a   1.000
_cell.length_b   1.000
_cell.length_c   1.000
_cell.angle_alpha   90.00
_cell.angle_beta   90.00
_cell.angle_gamma   90.00
#
_symmetry.space_group_name_H-M   'P 1'
#
loop_
_entity.id
_entity.type
_entity.pdbx_description
1 polymer ?
#
loop_
_entity_poly.entity_id
_entity_poly.type
_entity_poly.pdbx_seq_one_letter_code
_entity_poly.pdbx_strand_id
1 'polypeptide(L)'
;MASHPPMYVVEARITSFNPSMPTQPTATKSRGKKAKAPPPPPDAWPHPSTFKANPSTLAQAGFFYPDRNDPNASGIVDEVECFMCGHTLGGWEEQDDPHYEHAKRVKQTKCTWALAVCSIQSERVGKDTWRFMSSDRLPTARALEKARRGTFGTYWPHDQAGSKHGITSKKVAEAGFVFTPTSTSPDMATCPYCQTAFADWEMDDVPLCVFSFFTALALIK
;
A
#
# COMPACT_ATOMS: atom_id res chain seq x y z
N MET A 1 3.43 -18.56 -20.15
CA MET A 1 3.73 -17.17 -19.77
C MET A 1 3.47 -17.07 -18.29
N ALA A 2 4.48 -16.81 -17.46
CA ALA A 2 4.24 -16.65 -16.02
C ALA A 2 3.35 -15.41 -15.84
N SER A 3 2.15 -15.58 -15.27
CA SER A 3 1.30 -14.44 -14.93
C SER A 3 2.05 -13.60 -13.90
N HIS A 4 2.32 -12.33 -14.21
CA HIS A 4 2.90 -11.41 -13.22
C HIS A 4 1.99 -11.36 -11.98
N PRO A 5 2.56 -11.37 -10.76
CA PRO A 5 1.76 -11.30 -9.56
C PRO A 5 0.96 -9.99 -9.52
N PRO A 6 -0.27 -10.00 -9.02
CA PRO A 6 -1.15 -8.85 -9.09
C PRO A 6 -0.62 -7.69 -8.24
N MET A 7 -0.56 -6.48 -8.82
CA MET A 7 0.01 -5.30 -8.15
C MET A 7 -0.79 -4.80 -6.94
N TYR A 8 -1.99 -5.35 -6.66
CA TYR A 8 -2.68 -5.10 -5.39
C TYR A 8 -2.00 -5.79 -4.19
N VAL A 9 -1.16 -6.80 -4.42
CA VAL A 9 -0.31 -7.45 -3.41
C VAL A 9 0.97 -6.65 -3.20
N VAL A 10 1.31 -6.33 -1.95
CA VAL A 10 2.44 -5.45 -1.64
C VAL A 10 3.79 -6.04 -2.03
N GLU A 11 3.97 -7.35 -1.86
CA GLU A 11 5.20 -8.05 -2.23
C GLU A 11 5.46 -7.96 -3.74
N ALA A 12 4.41 -8.06 -4.56
CA ALA A 12 4.50 -7.90 -6.01
C ALA A 12 5.02 -6.51 -6.38
N ARG A 13 4.52 -5.47 -5.71
CA ARG A 13 4.99 -4.09 -5.90
C ARG A 13 6.44 -3.95 -5.47
N ILE A 14 6.86 -4.51 -4.32
CA ILE A 14 8.26 -4.46 -3.88
C ILE A 14 9.19 -5.15 -4.89
N THR A 15 8.79 -6.31 -5.41
CA THR A 15 9.58 -7.06 -6.40
C THR A 15 9.75 -6.30 -7.72
N SER A 16 8.78 -5.48 -8.12
CA SER A 16 8.86 -4.68 -9.35
C SER A 16 10.09 -3.76 -9.40
N PHE A 17 10.61 -3.32 -8.26
CA PHE A 17 11.79 -2.47 -8.16
C PHE A 17 13.12 -3.22 -8.36
N ASN A 18 13.10 -4.55 -8.39
CA ASN A 18 14.28 -5.41 -8.59
C ASN A 18 13.93 -6.64 -9.45
N PRO A 19 13.65 -6.45 -10.75
CA PRO A 19 13.16 -7.50 -11.63
C PRO A 19 14.15 -8.67 -11.83
N SER A 20 15.43 -8.47 -11.51
CA SER A 20 16.47 -9.48 -11.70
C SER A 20 16.78 -10.34 -10.46
N MET A 21 16.01 -10.26 -9.36
CA MET A 21 16.18 -11.22 -8.27
C MET A 21 15.54 -12.57 -8.65
N PRO A 22 16.31 -13.67 -8.74
CA PRO A 22 15.72 -14.99 -8.84
C PRO A 22 14.91 -15.27 -7.57
N THR A 23 13.73 -15.88 -7.70
CA THR A 23 13.05 -16.55 -6.58
C THR A 23 14.06 -17.46 -5.86
N GLN A 24 14.29 -17.21 -4.58
CA GLN A 24 15.39 -17.83 -3.82
C GLN A 24 15.47 -19.35 -4.01
N PRO A 25 16.65 -19.91 -4.32
CA PRO A 25 17.03 -21.23 -3.87
C PRO A 25 17.57 -21.15 -2.43
N THR A 26 17.20 -22.13 -1.63
CA THR A 26 17.59 -22.36 -0.23
C THR A 26 19.07 -22.10 0.05
N ALA A 27 19.32 -21.36 1.13
CA ALA A 27 20.64 -20.97 1.61
C ALA A 27 21.58 -22.16 1.85
N THR A 28 22.75 -22.14 1.21
CA THR A 28 23.96 -22.80 1.73
C THR A 28 24.95 -21.72 2.14
N LYS A 29 25.36 -21.75 3.41
CA LYS A 29 26.31 -20.78 3.99
C LYS A 29 27.71 -21.10 3.50
N SER A 30 28.33 -20.20 2.74
CA SER A 30 29.78 -20.13 2.63
C SER A 30 30.27 -18.73 3.01
N ARG A 31 31.35 -18.70 3.78
CA ARG A 31 31.89 -17.51 4.45
C ARG A 31 32.98 -16.93 3.54
N GLY A 32 32.62 -15.94 2.73
CA GLY A 32 33.53 -15.21 1.83
C GLY A 32 33.77 -13.77 2.27
N LYS A 33 34.99 -13.24 2.01
CA LYS A 33 35.41 -11.87 2.30
C LYS A 33 34.51 -10.84 1.59
N LYS A 34 34.30 -9.65 2.19
CA LYS A 34 33.54 -8.52 1.63
C LYS A 34 34.13 -8.09 0.28
N ALA A 35 33.57 -8.58 -0.82
CA ALA A 35 33.74 -8.00 -2.14
C ALA A 35 32.83 -6.77 -2.28
N LYS A 36 33.27 -5.77 -3.07
CA LYS A 36 32.43 -4.65 -3.47
C LYS A 36 31.22 -5.21 -4.22
N ALA A 37 30.02 -4.80 -3.84
CA ALA A 37 28.80 -5.29 -4.48
C ALA A 37 28.85 -4.98 -6.00
N PRO A 38 28.43 -5.91 -6.87
CA PRO A 38 28.30 -5.63 -8.29
C PRO A 38 27.33 -4.46 -8.51
N PRO A 39 27.49 -3.70 -9.62
CA PRO A 39 26.56 -2.63 -9.95
C PRO A 39 25.14 -3.17 -10.10
N PRO A 40 24.11 -2.39 -9.74
CA PRO A 40 22.73 -2.82 -9.88
C PRO A 40 22.38 -3.09 -11.36
N PRO A 41 21.41 -3.98 -11.63
CA PRO A 41 20.89 -4.21 -12.96
C PRO A 41 20.41 -2.91 -13.63
N PRO A 42 20.47 -2.78 -14.96
CA PRO A 42 20.01 -1.60 -15.69
C PRO A 42 18.54 -1.21 -15.39
N ASP A 43 17.71 -2.21 -15.09
CA ASP A 43 16.28 -2.05 -14.84
C ASP A 43 15.93 -2.02 -13.34
N ALA A 44 16.92 -1.89 -12.46
CA ALA A 44 16.68 -1.74 -11.03
C ALA A 44 16.26 -0.31 -10.67
N TRP A 45 15.62 -0.16 -9.51
CA TRP A 45 15.34 1.17 -8.96
C TRP A 45 16.63 2.00 -8.83
N PRO A 46 16.65 3.25 -9.35
CA PRO A 46 17.89 4.00 -9.50
C PRO A 46 18.39 4.65 -8.20
N HIS A 47 17.52 4.78 -7.18
CA HIS A 47 17.84 5.55 -5.98
C HIS A 47 18.37 4.69 -4.82
N PRO A 48 19.28 5.23 -3.98
CA PRO A 48 19.76 4.54 -2.78
C PRO A 48 18.64 4.21 -1.79
N SER A 49 18.81 3.15 -1.00
CA SER A 49 17.86 2.79 0.06
C SER A 49 17.76 3.80 1.20
N THR A 50 18.65 4.80 1.25
CA THR A 50 18.60 5.91 2.21
C THR A 50 17.54 6.94 1.87
N PHE A 51 17.06 6.98 0.62
CA PHE A 51 15.97 7.86 0.23
C PHE A 51 14.71 7.45 1.00
N LYS A 52 13.91 8.45 1.36
CA LYS A 52 12.57 8.17 1.89
C LYS A 52 11.71 7.45 0.85
N ALA A 53 11.87 7.78 -0.43
CA ALA A 53 11.31 7.06 -1.57
C ALA A 53 12.18 5.85 -1.96
N ASN A 54 11.98 4.75 -1.24
CA ASN A 54 12.63 3.46 -1.51
C ASN A 54 11.57 2.40 -1.87
N PRO A 55 11.96 1.23 -2.40
CA PRO A 55 11.01 0.22 -2.86
C PRO A 55 9.92 -0.15 -1.85
N SER A 56 10.26 -0.21 -0.56
CA SER A 56 9.31 -0.56 0.50
C SER A 56 8.28 0.56 0.73
N THR A 57 8.73 1.80 0.88
CA THR A 57 7.85 2.94 1.16
C THR A 57 7.00 3.31 -0.06
N LEU A 58 7.55 3.19 -1.27
CA LEU A 58 6.81 3.34 -2.53
C LEU A 58 5.72 2.27 -2.64
N ALA A 59 6.04 1.00 -2.40
CA ALA A 59 5.06 -0.09 -2.42
C ALA A 59 3.96 0.09 -1.37
N GLN A 60 4.27 0.57 -0.17
CA GLN A 60 3.28 0.88 0.87
C GLN A 60 2.38 2.06 0.48
N ALA A 61 2.94 3.07 -0.19
CA ALA A 61 2.16 4.17 -0.78
C ALA A 61 1.35 3.76 -2.01
N GLY A 62 1.42 2.48 -2.42
CA GLY A 62 0.62 1.90 -3.50
C GLY A 62 1.30 1.97 -4.87
N PHE A 63 2.59 2.26 -4.92
CA PHE A 63 3.35 2.37 -6.17
C PHE A 63 4.09 1.09 -6.52
N PHE A 64 4.19 0.80 -7.82
CA PHE A 64 5.11 -0.20 -8.38
C PHE A 64 5.97 0.46 -9.46
N TYR A 65 7.11 -0.15 -9.77
CA TYR A 65 8.01 0.29 -10.82
C TYR A 65 7.62 -0.42 -12.15
N PRO A 66 7.13 0.31 -13.15
CA PRO A 66 6.72 -0.28 -14.42
C PRO A 66 7.92 -0.83 -15.20
N ASP A 67 7.67 -1.74 -16.15
CA ASP A 67 8.70 -2.26 -17.04
C ASP A 67 9.26 -1.13 -17.91
N ARG A 68 10.55 -0.85 -17.75
CA ARG A 68 11.25 0.18 -18.52
C ARG A 68 11.35 -0.12 -20.02
N ASN A 69 11.19 -1.38 -20.40
CA ASN A 69 11.22 -1.81 -21.78
C ASN A 69 9.83 -1.74 -22.44
N ASP A 70 8.78 -1.30 -21.72
CA ASP A 70 7.49 -1.03 -22.32
C ASP A 70 7.65 0.06 -23.40
N PRO A 71 7.25 -0.18 -24.67
CA PRO A 71 7.34 0.81 -25.72
C PRO A 71 6.52 2.09 -25.46
N ASN A 72 5.60 2.06 -24.49
CA ASN A 72 4.81 3.22 -24.05
C ASN A 72 5.37 3.90 -22.79
N ALA A 73 6.51 3.46 -22.26
CA ALA A 73 7.13 4.07 -21.09
C ALA A 73 7.44 5.56 -21.35
N SER A 74 7.28 6.41 -20.34
CA SER A 74 7.51 7.86 -20.45
C SER A 74 8.98 8.24 -20.68
N GLY A 75 9.92 7.30 -20.47
CA GLY A 75 11.36 7.52 -20.48
C GLY A 75 11.91 8.11 -19.18
N ILE A 76 11.05 8.48 -18.22
CA ILE A 76 11.46 8.98 -16.90
C ILE A 76 12.09 7.82 -16.11
N VAL A 77 13.26 8.07 -15.52
CA VAL A 77 14.11 7.00 -14.97
C VAL A 77 13.58 6.42 -13.67
N ASP A 78 12.88 7.21 -12.88
CA ASP A 78 12.37 6.83 -11.57
C ASP A 78 10.85 6.99 -11.51
N GLU A 79 10.16 6.83 -12.64
CA GLU A 79 8.71 6.85 -12.67
C GLU A 79 8.13 5.60 -12.00
N VAL A 80 7.13 5.79 -11.16
CA VAL A 80 6.35 4.72 -10.53
C VAL A 80 4.87 4.93 -10.83
N GLU A 81 4.09 3.85 -10.81
CA GLU A 81 2.65 3.88 -11.09
C GLU A 81 1.85 3.33 -9.90
N CYS A 82 0.74 3.99 -9.56
CA CYS A 82 -0.14 3.49 -8.51
C CYS A 82 -1.04 2.35 -9.00
N PHE A 83 -1.03 1.21 -8.31
CA PHE A 83 -1.87 0.04 -8.67
C PHE A 83 -3.38 0.33 -8.65
N MET A 84 -3.82 1.34 -7.90
CA MET A 84 -5.24 1.63 -7.66
C MET A 84 -5.80 2.73 -8.57
N CYS A 85 -5.00 3.75 -8.89
CA CYS A 85 -5.47 4.89 -9.70
C CYS A 85 -4.72 5.07 -11.03
N GLY A 86 -3.66 4.30 -11.28
CA GLY A 86 -2.83 4.41 -12.49
C GLY A 86 -2.06 5.72 -12.62
N HIS A 87 -2.10 6.60 -11.60
CA HIS A 87 -1.35 7.85 -11.65
C HIS A 87 0.13 7.58 -11.48
N THR A 88 0.95 8.19 -12.35
CA THR A 88 2.40 8.08 -12.30
C THR A 88 3.04 9.27 -11.60
N LEU A 89 4.18 9.02 -10.94
CA LEU A 89 5.05 10.04 -10.33
C LEU A 89 6.50 9.68 -10.59
N GLY A 90 7.34 10.66 -10.90
CA GLY A 90 8.79 10.51 -11.04
C GLY A 90 9.52 11.80 -10.64
N GLY A 91 10.84 11.81 -10.77
CA GLY A 91 11.70 12.89 -10.28
C GLY A 91 11.80 12.91 -8.76
N TRP A 92 11.96 11.73 -8.13
CA TRP A 92 12.02 11.56 -6.69
C TRP A 92 13.34 12.09 -6.12
N GLU A 93 13.21 12.92 -5.09
CA GLU A 93 14.34 13.45 -4.31
C GLU A 93 14.51 12.71 -2.98
N GLU A 94 15.66 12.89 -2.33
CA GLU A 94 16.05 12.15 -1.12
C GLU A 94 15.02 12.26 0.02
N GLN A 95 14.45 13.46 0.18
CA GLN A 95 13.53 13.80 1.24
C GLN A 95 12.05 13.51 0.95
N ASP A 96 11.72 13.11 -0.29
CA ASP A 96 10.33 12.95 -0.73
C ASP A 96 9.69 11.75 -0.04
N ASP A 97 8.57 12.00 0.63
CA ASP A 97 7.78 10.95 1.26
C ASP A 97 6.70 10.45 0.27
N PRO A 98 6.72 9.15 -0.11
CA PRO A 98 5.75 8.62 -1.07
C PRO A 98 4.29 8.77 -0.67
N HIS A 99 3.98 8.65 0.63
CA HIS A 99 2.61 8.79 1.12
C HIS A 99 2.17 10.25 1.01
N TYR A 100 3.02 11.20 1.40
CA TYR A 100 2.75 12.63 1.26
C TYR A 100 2.54 13.03 -0.21
N GLU A 101 3.43 12.62 -1.11
CA GLU A 101 3.33 12.95 -2.53
C GLU A 101 2.08 12.36 -3.17
N HIS A 102 1.71 11.12 -2.83
CA HIS A 102 0.47 10.52 -3.32
C HIS A 102 -0.79 11.20 -2.72
N ALA A 103 -0.77 11.53 -1.42
CA ALA A 103 -1.88 12.20 -0.74
C ALA A 103 -2.20 13.57 -1.36
N LYS A 104 -1.18 14.32 -1.79
CA LYS A 104 -1.35 15.60 -2.51
C LYS A 104 -2.16 15.46 -3.81
N ARG A 105 -2.17 14.27 -4.41
CA ARG A 105 -2.84 13.98 -5.69
C ARG A 105 -4.29 13.49 -5.55
N VAL A 106 -4.81 13.34 -4.32
CA VAL A 106 -6.16 12.79 -4.07
C VAL A 106 -7.26 13.54 -4.83
N LYS A 107 -7.20 14.88 -4.89
CA LYS A 107 -8.22 15.69 -5.57
C LYS A 107 -8.25 15.43 -7.08
N GLN A 108 -7.09 15.17 -7.67
CA GLN A 108 -6.92 14.95 -9.11
C GLN A 108 -7.27 13.50 -9.47
N THR A 109 -6.77 12.53 -8.70
CA THR A 109 -6.87 11.10 -9.04
C THR A 109 -8.11 10.43 -8.47
N LYS A 110 -8.73 11.01 -7.43
CA LYS A 110 -9.78 10.38 -6.63
C LYS A 110 -9.36 9.01 -6.07
N CYS A 111 -8.06 8.78 -5.93
CA CYS A 111 -7.49 7.50 -5.53
C CYS A 111 -7.91 7.14 -4.10
N THR A 112 -8.58 5.98 -3.96
CA THR A 112 -9.04 5.48 -2.66
C THR A 112 -7.88 5.04 -1.77
N TRP A 113 -6.78 4.51 -2.33
CA TRP A 113 -5.56 4.22 -1.57
C TRP A 113 -4.90 5.48 -1.03
N ALA A 114 -4.81 6.52 -1.86
CA ALA A 114 -4.23 7.81 -1.45
C ALA A 114 -5.04 8.46 -0.31
N LEU A 115 -6.36 8.33 -0.34
CA LEU A 115 -7.25 8.89 0.68
C LEU A 115 -7.31 8.02 1.95
N ALA A 116 -7.38 6.69 1.82
CA ALA A 116 -7.57 5.78 2.97
C ALA A 116 -6.26 5.28 3.60
N VAL A 117 -5.11 5.49 2.97
CA VAL A 117 -3.80 5.05 3.48
C VAL A 117 -2.81 6.21 3.50
N CYS A 118 -2.51 6.79 2.34
CA CYS A 118 -1.42 7.76 2.21
C CYS A 118 -1.67 9.06 2.99
N SER A 119 -2.90 9.57 2.88
CA SER A 119 -3.41 10.70 3.66
C SER A 119 -3.29 10.51 5.17
N ILE A 120 -3.57 9.29 5.66
CA ILE A 120 -3.52 9.00 7.10
C ILE A 120 -2.06 8.90 7.56
N GLN A 121 -1.17 8.30 6.76
CA GLN A 121 0.25 8.26 7.09
C GLN A 121 0.87 9.65 7.11
N SER A 122 0.51 10.52 6.16
CA SER A 122 1.06 11.87 6.09
C SER A 122 0.56 12.81 7.20
N GLU A 123 -0.58 12.51 7.82
CA GLU A 123 -1.15 13.26 8.96
C GLU A 123 -0.66 12.77 10.33
N ARG A 124 0.20 11.74 10.38
CA ARG A 124 0.74 11.20 11.62
C ARG A 124 1.73 12.18 12.24
N VAL A 125 1.46 12.61 13.47
CA VAL A 125 2.32 13.56 14.22
C VAL A 125 3.14 12.91 15.32
N GLY A 126 2.82 11.66 15.69
CA GLY A 126 3.54 10.94 16.74
C GLY A 126 3.29 9.44 16.70
N LYS A 127 3.82 8.74 17.70
CA LYS A 127 3.48 7.34 17.95
C LYS A 127 2.02 7.30 18.38
N ASP A 128 1.18 6.73 17.54
CA ASP A 128 -0.26 6.57 17.75
C ASP A 128 -1.05 7.89 17.90
N THR A 129 -0.53 8.99 17.32
CA THR A 129 -1.18 10.32 17.35
C THR A 129 -1.35 10.88 15.94
N TRP A 130 -2.59 11.25 15.60
CA TRP A 130 -2.96 11.87 14.34
C TRP A 130 -3.62 13.22 14.59
N ARG A 131 -3.32 14.18 13.71
CA ARG A 131 -3.99 15.48 13.72
C ARG A 131 -4.99 15.53 12.58
N PHE A 132 -6.27 15.44 12.93
CA PHE A 132 -7.36 15.64 11.97
C PHE A 132 -7.62 17.13 11.79
N MET A 133 -7.40 17.64 10.58
CA MET A 133 -7.60 19.06 10.26
C MET A 133 -9.07 19.45 10.11
N SER A 134 -9.95 18.47 9.88
CA SER A 134 -11.37 18.69 9.62
C SER A 134 -12.18 17.42 9.90
N SER A 135 -13.48 17.58 10.14
CA SER A 135 -14.37 16.47 10.53
C SER A 135 -14.56 15.42 9.43
N ASP A 136 -14.38 15.79 8.17
CA ASP A 136 -14.38 14.88 7.02
C ASP A 136 -13.12 13.99 6.94
N ARG A 137 -12.13 14.26 7.80
CA ARG A 137 -10.90 13.47 7.94
C ARG A 137 -10.90 12.54 9.16
N LEU A 138 -11.96 12.56 9.97
CA LEU A 138 -12.08 11.65 11.11
C LEU A 138 -12.14 10.19 10.63
N PRO A 139 -11.62 9.21 11.41
CA PRO A 139 -11.67 7.80 11.03
C PRO A 139 -13.08 7.29 10.69
N THR A 140 -14.10 7.84 11.37
CA THR A 140 -15.52 7.53 11.21
C THR A 140 -16.21 8.35 10.10
N ALA A 141 -15.50 9.24 9.42
CA ALA A 141 -16.06 10.04 8.34
C ALA A 141 -16.47 9.13 7.17
N ARG A 142 -17.69 9.34 6.65
CA ARG A 142 -18.24 8.58 5.51
C ARG A 142 -17.34 8.58 4.28
N ALA A 143 -16.60 9.67 4.06
CA ALA A 143 -15.66 9.76 2.94
C ALA A 143 -14.50 8.76 3.09
N LEU A 144 -13.92 8.66 4.29
CA LEU A 144 -12.87 7.69 4.59
C LEU A 144 -13.40 6.25 4.63
N GLU A 145 -14.61 6.02 5.14
CA GLU A 145 -15.25 4.69 5.07
C GLU A 145 -15.43 4.23 3.61
N LYS A 146 -15.95 5.09 2.74
CA LYS A 146 -16.06 4.81 1.30
C LYS A 146 -14.70 4.56 0.67
N ALA A 147 -13.68 5.35 1.03
CA ALA A 147 -12.34 5.16 0.52
C ALA A 147 -11.74 3.83 0.97
N ARG A 148 -11.92 3.44 2.25
CA ARG A 148 -11.53 2.13 2.78
C ARG A 148 -12.19 1.01 1.99
N ARG A 149 -13.51 1.05 1.82
CA ARG A 149 -14.22 0.06 1.00
C ARG A 149 -13.70 0.00 -0.43
N GLY A 150 -13.35 1.15 -1.02
CA GLY A 150 -12.76 1.23 -2.34
C GLY A 150 -11.45 0.45 -2.48
N THR A 151 -10.67 0.28 -1.39
CA THR A 151 -9.42 -0.51 -1.43
C THR A 151 -9.64 -1.99 -1.72
N PHE A 152 -10.81 -2.53 -1.36
CA PHE A 152 -11.19 -3.92 -1.60
C PHE A 152 -11.49 -4.19 -3.08
N GLY A 153 -11.95 -3.17 -3.81
CA GLY A 153 -12.24 -3.24 -5.24
C GLY A 153 -13.08 -4.47 -5.62
N THR A 154 -12.65 -5.17 -6.66
CA THR A 154 -13.19 -6.49 -7.05
C THR A 154 -12.34 -7.64 -6.53
N TYR A 155 -11.39 -7.36 -5.63
CA TYR A 155 -10.35 -8.29 -5.21
C TYR A 155 -10.71 -9.08 -3.95
N TRP A 156 -11.64 -8.55 -3.13
CA TRP A 156 -12.06 -9.22 -1.90
C TRP A 156 -12.71 -10.58 -2.19
N PRO A 157 -12.17 -11.69 -1.66
CA PRO A 157 -12.65 -13.02 -1.99
C PRO A 157 -14.10 -13.26 -1.54
N HIS A 158 -14.55 -12.57 -0.49
CA HIS A 158 -15.86 -12.79 0.10
C HIS A 158 -16.99 -11.95 -0.51
N ASP A 159 -16.68 -11.00 -1.40
CA ASP A 159 -17.67 -10.20 -2.13
C ASP A 159 -17.99 -10.79 -3.52
N GLN A 160 -17.37 -11.91 -3.89
CA GLN A 160 -17.59 -12.57 -5.18
C GLN A 160 -19.04 -13.06 -5.32
N ALA A 161 -19.54 -13.06 -6.56
CA ALA A 161 -20.92 -13.45 -6.85
C ALA A 161 -21.22 -14.87 -6.32
N GLY A 162 -22.30 -15.01 -5.55
CA GLY A 162 -22.70 -16.27 -4.93
C GLY A 162 -22.00 -16.59 -3.59
N SER A 163 -21.04 -15.76 -3.16
CA SER A 163 -20.49 -15.85 -1.81
C SER A 163 -21.59 -15.66 -0.76
N LYS A 164 -21.65 -16.58 0.20
CA LYS A 164 -22.48 -16.48 1.41
C LYS A 164 -21.66 -16.07 2.62
N HIS A 165 -20.40 -15.69 2.40
CA HIS A 165 -19.50 -15.34 3.47
C HIS A 165 -20.01 -14.08 4.19
N GLY A 166 -20.16 -14.15 5.51
CA GLY A 166 -20.77 -13.08 6.32
C GLY A 166 -19.93 -11.81 6.38
N ILE A 167 -18.63 -11.91 6.09
CA ILE A 167 -17.65 -10.81 6.15
C ILE A 167 -17.46 -10.18 4.78
N THR A 168 -18.35 -9.23 4.48
CA THR A 168 -18.27 -8.42 3.25
C THR A 168 -17.23 -7.30 3.38
N SER A 169 -16.71 -6.82 2.24
CA SER A 169 -15.79 -5.66 2.22
C SER A 169 -16.39 -4.43 2.91
N LYS A 170 -17.72 -4.28 2.82
CA LYS A 170 -18.45 -3.20 3.48
C LYS A 170 -18.30 -3.28 5.00
N LYS A 171 -18.54 -4.45 5.61
CA LYS A 171 -18.42 -4.62 7.07
C LYS A 171 -16.99 -4.37 7.56
N VAL A 172 -16.01 -4.89 6.83
CA VAL A 172 -14.58 -4.73 7.17
C VAL A 172 -14.14 -3.26 7.04
N ALA A 173 -14.59 -2.56 6.00
CA ALA A 173 -14.32 -1.13 5.81
C ALA A 173 -15.04 -0.23 6.83
N GLU A 174 -16.29 -0.53 7.17
CA GLU A 174 -17.06 0.14 8.24
C GLU A 174 -16.34 0.00 9.58
N ALA A 175 -15.76 -1.17 9.85
CA ALA A 175 -14.97 -1.40 11.06
C ALA A 175 -13.62 -0.66 11.09
N GLY A 176 -13.14 -0.11 9.97
CA GLY A 176 -11.95 0.75 9.93
C GLY A 176 -10.75 0.18 9.17
N PHE A 177 -10.89 -0.95 8.49
CA PHE A 177 -9.78 -1.60 7.80
C PHE A 177 -9.72 -1.26 6.30
N VAL A 178 -8.52 -1.29 5.74
CA VAL A 178 -8.25 -1.29 4.30
C VAL A 178 -7.82 -2.69 3.86
N PHE A 179 -8.04 -3.02 2.59
CA PHE A 179 -7.61 -4.29 2.00
C PHE A 179 -6.10 -4.29 1.75
N THR A 180 -5.37 -5.24 2.32
CA THR A 180 -3.91 -5.32 2.24
C THR A 180 -3.45 -6.77 2.09
N PRO A 181 -3.86 -7.46 1.02
CA PRO A 181 -3.56 -8.86 0.84
C PRO A 181 -2.05 -9.07 0.71
N THR A 182 -1.60 -10.21 1.20
CA THR A 182 -0.25 -10.74 0.93
C THR A 182 -0.37 -11.93 0.00
N SER A 183 0.77 -12.44 -0.48
CA SER A 183 0.79 -13.68 -1.26
C SER A 183 0.28 -14.90 -0.49
N THR A 184 0.31 -14.87 0.84
CA THR A 184 -0.13 -15.97 1.72
C THR A 184 -1.49 -15.73 2.36
N SER A 185 -1.96 -14.49 2.40
CA SER A 185 -3.20 -14.09 3.08
C SER A 185 -4.04 -13.20 2.15
N PRO A 186 -4.84 -13.80 1.26
CA PRO A 186 -5.57 -13.10 0.19
C PRO A 186 -6.76 -12.28 0.70
N ASP A 187 -7.17 -12.47 1.96
CA ASP A 187 -8.24 -11.76 2.66
C ASP A 187 -7.71 -10.88 3.80
N MET A 188 -6.40 -10.55 3.80
CA MET A 188 -5.85 -9.68 4.83
C MET A 188 -6.40 -8.26 4.73
N ALA A 189 -6.81 -7.71 5.88
CA ALA A 189 -7.23 -6.33 6.04
C ALA A 189 -6.50 -5.67 7.22
N THR A 190 -6.02 -4.44 7.02
CA THR A 190 -5.17 -3.72 7.98
C THR A 190 -5.77 -2.38 8.36
N CYS A 191 -5.65 -2.00 9.63
CA CYS A 191 -6.01 -0.65 10.07
C CYS A 191 -4.94 0.36 9.60
N PRO A 192 -5.29 1.40 8.84
CA PRO A 192 -4.32 2.39 8.37
C PRO A 192 -3.77 3.27 9.51
N TYR A 193 -4.34 3.23 10.71
CA TYR A 193 -3.86 3.96 11.88
C TYR A 193 -2.87 3.12 12.69
N CYS A 194 -3.34 2.06 13.35
CA CYS A 194 -2.51 1.25 14.25
C CYS A 194 -1.72 0.13 13.57
N GLN A 195 -1.93 -0.11 12.27
CA GLN A 195 -1.26 -1.17 11.50
C GLN A 195 -1.58 -2.60 11.98
N THR A 196 -2.61 -2.78 12.83
CA THR A 196 -3.10 -4.12 13.15
C THR A 196 -3.75 -4.73 11.91
N ALA A 197 -3.33 -5.94 11.56
CA ALA A 197 -3.80 -6.71 10.42
C ALA A 197 -4.52 -7.97 10.89
N PHE A 198 -5.60 -8.32 10.20
CA PHE A 198 -6.36 -9.56 10.38
C PHE A 198 -6.54 -10.24 9.02
N ALA A 199 -6.51 -11.56 9.01
CA ALA A 199 -6.70 -12.42 7.85
C ALA A 199 -7.41 -13.70 8.30
N ASP A 200 -7.72 -14.59 7.37
CA ASP A 200 -8.41 -15.86 7.62
C ASP A 200 -9.77 -15.63 8.30
N TRP A 201 -10.56 -14.69 7.75
CA TRP A 201 -11.83 -14.25 8.33
C TRP A 201 -12.86 -15.39 8.34
N GLU A 202 -13.52 -15.58 9.47
CA GLU A 202 -14.59 -16.56 9.66
C GLU A 202 -15.98 -15.91 9.42
N MET A 203 -16.99 -16.72 9.09
CA MET A 203 -18.30 -16.20 8.67
C MET A 203 -19.06 -15.45 9.78
N ASP A 204 -18.76 -15.75 11.04
CA ASP A 204 -19.35 -15.22 12.26
C ASP A 204 -18.48 -14.17 12.96
N ASP A 205 -17.33 -13.81 12.37
CA ASP A 205 -16.48 -12.75 12.90
C ASP A 205 -17.22 -11.40 12.99
N VAL A 206 -16.81 -10.61 13.97
CA VAL A 206 -17.25 -9.22 14.13
C VAL A 206 -16.04 -8.31 13.95
N PRO A 207 -15.84 -7.70 12.77
CA PRO A 207 -14.71 -6.82 12.53
C PRO A 207 -14.77 -5.62 13.50
N LEU A 208 -13.73 -5.45 14.32
CA LEU A 208 -13.61 -4.35 15.26
C LEU A 208 -12.20 -3.77 15.22
N CYS A 209 -12.08 -2.52 14.78
CA CYS A 209 -10.86 -1.75 14.95
C CYS A 209 -11.01 -0.75 16.09
N VAL A 210 -10.12 -0.84 17.09
CA VAL A 210 -10.15 0.03 18.29
C VAL A 210 -10.07 1.52 17.94
N PHE A 211 -9.35 1.90 16.86
CA PHE A 211 -9.26 3.28 16.39
C PHE A 211 -10.58 3.83 15.81
N SER A 212 -11.50 2.97 15.37
CA SER A 212 -12.83 3.39 14.93
C SER A 212 -13.76 3.76 16.10
N PHE A 213 -13.44 3.30 17.33
CA PHE A 213 -14.33 3.44 18.49
C PHE A 213 -13.75 4.30 19.63
N PHE A 214 -12.43 4.38 19.82
CA PHE A 214 -11.83 5.00 21.02
C PHE A 214 -11.10 6.33 20.81
N THR A 215 -10.76 6.73 19.58
CA THR A 215 -10.17 8.07 19.34
C THR A 215 -11.24 9.13 19.04
N ALA A 216 -12.19 9.27 19.96
CA ALA A 216 -13.05 10.47 20.09
C ALA A 216 -12.44 11.53 21.03
N LEU A 217 -11.12 11.48 21.26
CA LEU A 217 -10.34 12.62 21.77
C LEU A 217 -9.68 13.34 20.58
N ALA A 218 -10.47 13.68 19.57
CA ALA A 218 -10.05 14.60 18.53
C ALA A 218 -10.08 16.01 19.13
N LEU A 219 -8.90 16.59 19.39
CA LEU A 219 -8.79 18.04 19.49
C LEU A 219 -8.94 18.59 18.06
N ILE A 220 -10.18 18.80 17.64
CA ILE A 220 -10.47 19.69 16.51
C ILE A 220 -10.03 21.08 16.98
N LYS A 221 -8.94 21.60 16.43
CA LYS A 221 -8.48 22.98 16.66
C LYS A 221 -8.85 23.83 15.46
#